data_AF-A0A1F2Y7B6-F1
#
_entry.id   AF-A0A1F2Y7B6-F1
#
_cell.length_a   1.000
_cell.length_b   1.000
_cell.length_c   1.000
_cell.angle_alpha   90.00
_cell.angle_beta   90.00
_cell.angle_gamma   90.00
#
_symmetry.space_group_name_H-M   'P 1'
#
loop_
_entity.id
_entity.type
_entity.pdbx_description
1 polymer ?
#
loop_
_entity_poly.entity_id
_entity_poly.type
_entity_poly.pdbx_seq_one_letter_code
_entity_poly.pdbx_strand_id
1 'polypeptide(L)'
;MAYVTRLINTVMEGPDWDRSAIFLTWDDWGGFYDHVPPTVVDELGYGIRVPGLLISPYAREGYIDHQTLTFDAYLKLIEDRFLGGERLDPATMSRPDSRPIVRENLEILGDLAAAFDFSQAPRPPLILDPTP
;
A
#
# COMPACT_ATOMS: atom_id res chain seq x y z
N MET A 1 11.51 9.16 -13.97
CA MET A 1 10.24 9.23 -13.21
C MET A 1 9.74 10.67 -13.01
N ALA A 2 10.04 11.60 -13.93
CA ALA A 2 9.74 13.04 -13.77
C ALA A 2 8.25 13.35 -13.52
N TYR A 3 7.35 12.62 -14.19
CA TYR A 3 5.91 12.79 -14.02
C TYR A 3 5.45 12.44 -12.60
N VAL A 4 5.82 11.25 -12.11
CA VAL A 4 5.46 10.77 -10.77
C VAL A 4 6.04 11.69 -9.69
N THR A 5 7.30 12.11 -9.84
CA THR A 5 7.93 13.08 -8.93
C THR A 5 7.15 14.38 -8.86
N ARG A 6 6.73 14.95 -10.00
CA ARG A 6 5.93 16.18 -10.02
C ARG A 6 4.59 16.00 -9.31
N LEU A 7 3.90 14.88 -9.51
CA LEU A 7 2.62 14.62 -8.83
C LEU A 7 2.80 14.52 -7.32
N ILE A 8 3.81 13.78 -6.86
CA ILE A 8 4.10 13.62 -5.44
C ILE A 8 4.46 14.98 -4.84
N ASN A 9 5.37 15.74 -5.46
CA ASN A 9 5.71 17.09 -5.01
C ASN A 9 4.47 17.97 -4.89
N THR A 10 3.57 17.98 -5.88
CA THR A 10 2.31 18.77 -5.81
C THR A 10 1.46 18.43 -4.59
N VAL A 11 1.35 17.14 -4.24
CA VAL A 11 0.59 16.73 -3.03
C VAL A 11 1.34 17.15 -1.76
N MET A 12 2.66 17.00 -1.73
CA MET A 12 3.48 17.38 -0.58
C MET A 12 3.53 18.89 -0.34
N GLU A 13 3.46 19.71 -1.39
CA GLU A 13 3.37 21.17 -1.30
C GLU A 13 1.93 21.66 -1.03
N GLY A 14 0.95 20.76 -1.12
CA GLY A 14 -0.45 21.06 -0.91
C GLY A 14 -0.79 21.34 0.56
N PRO A 15 -1.91 22.05 0.81
CA PRO A 15 -2.33 22.42 2.16
C PRO A 15 -2.69 21.21 3.05
N ASP A 16 -3.00 20.05 2.44
CA ASP A 16 -3.41 18.82 3.15
C ASP A 16 -2.27 17.81 3.33
N TRP A 17 -1.01 18.21 3.10
CA TRP A 17 0.13 17.30 3.25
C TRP A 17 0.17 16.63 4.63
N ASP A 18 -0.10 17.38 5.69
CA ASP A 18 -0.12 16.93 7.08
C ASP A 18 -1.20 15.88 7.39
N ARG A 19 -2.08 15.59 6.43
CA ARG A 19 -3.18 14.62 6.51
C ARG A 19 -3.19 13.63 5.36
N SER A 20 -2.11 13.57 4.58
CA SER A 20 -2.01 12.75 3.38
C SER A 20 -1.24 11.45 3.60
N ALA A 21 -1.61 10.44 2.83
CA ALA A 21 -0.80 9.24 2.60
C ALA A 21 -0.84 8.94 1.11
N ILE A 22 0.32 8.73 0.51
CA ILE A 22 0.48 8.39 -0.91
C ILE A 22 1.03 6.97 -0.97
N PHE A 23 0.35 6.12 -1.73
CA PHE A 23 0.84 4.80 -2.11
C PHE A 23 1.33 4.86 -3.55
N LEU A 24 2.61 4.57 -3.76
CA LEU A 24 3.18 4.42 -5.09
C LEU A 24 3.51 2.94 -5.30
N THR A 25 2.85 2.33 -6.28
CA THR A 25 2.97 0.92 -6.62
C THR A 25 2.89 0.73 -8.14
N TRP A 26 3.28 -0.46 -8.59
CA TRP A 26 3.01 -0.95 -9.95
C TRP A 26 1.83 -1.90 -9.88
N ASP A 27 1.05 -1.98 -10.96
CA ASP A 27 -0.09 -2.89 -11.09
C ASP A 27 0.34 -4.33 -11.40
N ASP A 28 1.43 -4.50 -12.15
CA ASP A 28 2.07 -5.78 -12.41
C ASP A 28 3.61 -5.70 -12.48
N TRP A 29 4.27 -6.85 -12.67
CA TRP A 29 5.73 -6.96 -12.69
C TRP A 29 6.36 -6.66 -14.07
N GLY A 30 5.56 -6.35 -15.09
CA GLY A 30 5.99 -5.94 -16.43
C GLY A 30 6.77 -7.00 -17.23
N GLY A 31 6.74 -8.28 -16.82
CA GLY A 31 7.55 -9.34 -17.43
C GLY A 31 9.00 -9.40 -16.93
N PHE A 32 9.40 -8.52 -15.99
CA PHE A 32 10.74 -8.52 -15.43
C PHE A 32 10.96 -9.69 -14.45
N TYR A 33 12.21 -10.13 -14.35
CA TYR A 33 12.60 -11.21 -13.43
C TYR A 33 12.61 -10.73 -11.97
N ASP A 34 12.00 -11.51 -11.09
CA ASP A 34 12.20 -11.46 -9.64
C ASP A 34 12.74 -12.81 -9.16
N HIS A 35 13.68 -12.78 -8.22
CA HIS A 35 14.32 -13.98 -7.68
C HIS A 35 13.50 -14.68 -6.59
N VAL A 36 12.53 -14.00 -5.99
CA VAL A 36 11.68 -14.54 -4.95
C VAL A 36 10.50 -15.26 -5.60
N PRO A 37 10.35 -16.58 -5.37
CA PRO A 37 9.19 -17.32 -5.83
C PRO A 37 7.91 -16.71 -5.25
N PRO A 38 6.83 -16.62 -6.05
CA PRO A 38 5.55 -16.15 -5.53
C PRO A 38 5.07 -17.01 -4.36
N THR A 39 4.45 -16.36 -3.37
CA THR A 39 3.95 -17.06 -2.18
C THR A 39 2.74 -17.91 -2.56
N VAL A 40 2.80 -19.19 -2.24
CA VAL A 40 1.75 -20.15 -2.54
C VAL A 40 0.75 -20.15 -1.39
N VAL A 41 -0.45 -19.61 -1.65
CA VAL A 41 -1.55 -19.55 -0.67
C VAL A 41 -2.77 -20.37 -1.08
N ASP A 42 -2.86 -20.73 -2.37
CA ASP A 42 -3.87 -21.59 -2.97
C ASP A 42 -3.33 -22.11 -4.33
N GLU A 43 -4.20 -22.67 -5.19
CA GLU A 43 -3.82 -23.19 -6.52
C GLU A 43 -3.22 -22.13 -7.45
N LEU A 44 -3.56 -20.84 -7.26
CA LEU A 44 -3.05 -19.73 -8.05
C LEU A 44 -1.90 -18.99 -7.33
N GLY A 45 -1.91 -18.99 -5.99
CA GLY A 45 -0.98 -18.23 -5.17
C GLY A 45 -1.14 -16.72 -5.31
N TYR A 46 -0.17 -15.99 -4.76
CA TYR A 46 0.04 -14.57 -5.10
C TYR A 46 0.85 -14.44 -6.39
N GLY A 47 0.84 -13.22 -6.95
CA GLY A 47 1.64 -12.88 -8.13
C GLY A 47 3.11 -12.63 -7.80
N ILE A 48 3.88 -12.32 -8.85
CA ILE A 48 5.26 -11.84 -8.71
C ILE A 48 5.23 -10.49 -7.97
N ARG A 49 6.25 -10.23 -7.15
CA ARG A 49 6.35 -8.99 -6.39
C ARG A 49 6.45 -7.79 -7.31
N VAL A 50 5.87 -6.70 -6.83
CA VAL A 50 6.04 -5.35 -7.38
C VAL A 50 6.57 -4.45 -6.28
N PRO A 51 7.28 -3.35 -6.61
CA PRO A 51 7.68 -2.40 -5.59
C PRO A 51 6.45 -1.69 -5.01
N GLY A 52 6.50 -1.39 -3.71
CA GLY A 52 5.49 -0.61 -3.00
C GLY A 52 6.15 0.44 -2.11
N LEU A 53 5.66 1.66 -2.16
CA LEU A 53 6.17 2.80 -1.41
C LEU A 53 5.01 3.47 -0.67
N LEU A 54 5.20 3.68 0.64
CA LEU A 54 4.34 4.54 1.45
C LEU A 54 5.05 5.88 1.68
N ILE A 55 4.38 6.97 1.30
CA ILE A 55 4.89 8.33 1.48
C ILE A 55 3.87 9.12 2.29
N SER A 56 4.26 9.59 3.47
CA SER A 56 3.39 10.35 4.37
C SER A 56 4.23 11.14 5.38
N PRO A 57 3.73 12.29 5.89
CA PRO A 57 4.32 12.94 7.06
C PRO A 57 4.43 12.01 8.28
N TYR A 58 3.62 10.95 8.36
CA TYR A 58 3.61 9.95 9.44
C TYR A 58 4.23 8.61 9.04
N ALA A 59 4.75 8.46 7.82
CA ALA A 59 5.47 7.25 7.45
C ALA A 59 6.78 7.18 8.25
N ARG A 60 7.18 5.97 8.66
CA ARG A 60 8.50 5.76 9.28
C ARG A 60 9.62 6.00 8.27
N GLU A 61 10.67 6.71 8.68
CA GLU A 61 11.79 7.02 7.79
C GLU A 61 12.76 5.85 7.62
N GLY A 62 13.19 5.59 6.39
CA GLY A 62 14.16 4.52 6.09
C GLY A 62 13.67 3.12 6.48
N TYR A 63 12.37 2.95 6.74
CA TYR A 63 11.77 1.70 7.13
C TYR A 63 11.47 0.83 5.92
N ILE A 64 11.92 -0.42 5.96
CA ILE A 64 11.59 -1.44 4.97
C ILE A 64 10.67 -2.43 5.65
N ASP A 65 9.43 -2.51 5.15
CA ASP A 65 8.49 -3.51 5.61
C ASP A 65 8.82 -4.87 4.95
N HIS A 66 8.94 -5.90 5.77
CA HIS A 66 9.25 -7.26 5.34
C HIS A 66 8.07 -8.21 5.47
N GLN A 67 6.89 -7.72 5.87
CA GLN A 67 5.66 -8.51 5.84
C GLN A 67 5.31 -8.95 4.41
N THR A 68 4.58 -10.05 4.30
CA THR A 68 3.93 -10.41 3.04
C THR A 68 2.71 -9.52 2.86
N LEU A 69 2.77 -8.64 1.86
CA LEU A 69 1.69 -7.71 1.52
C LEU A 69 1.18 -7.98 0.09
N THR A 70 -0.08 -7.67 -0.12
CA THR A 70 -0.75 -7.63 -1.44
C THR A 70 -1.35 -6.25 -1.65
N PHE A 71 -1.93 -6.00 -2.83
CA PHE A 71 -2.68 -4.77 -3.11
C PHE A 71 -3.83 -4.52 -2.11
N ASP A 72 -4.32 -5.57 -1.46
CA ASP A 72 -5.40 -5.49 -0.48
C ASP A 72 -4.97 -4.78 0.81
N ALA A 73 -3.66 -4.69 1.09
CA ALA A 73 -3.14 -3.98 2.25
C ALA A 73 -3.54 -2.49 2.26
N TYR A 74 -3.72 -1.88 1.08
CA TYR A 74 -4.23 -0.51 0.96
C TYR A 74 -5.69 -0.41 1.38
N LEU A 75 -6.52 -1.37 0.94
CA LEU A 75 -7.94 -1.40 1.32
C LEU A 75 -8.09 -1.69 2.81
N LYS A 76 -7.33 -2.66 3.35
CA LYS A 76 -7.31 -2.99 4.77
C LYS A 76 -6.98 -1.78 5.64
N LEU A 77 -6.00 -0.98 5.24
CA LEU A 77 -5.68 0.28 5.91
C LEU A 77 -6.83 1.30 5.86
N ILE A 78 -7.51 1.44 4.72
CA ILE A 78 -8.66 2.34 4.56
C ILE A 78 -9.80 1.88 5.46
N GLU A 79 -10.10 0.59 5.49
CA GLU A 79 -11.11 -0.02 6.37
C GLU A 79 -10.76 0.19 7.86
N ASP A 80 -9.51 -0.06 8.24
CA ASP A 80 -9.03 0.16 9.61
C ASP A 80 -9.18 1.63 10.02
N ARG A 81 -8.88 2.56 9.11
CA ARG A 81 -8.89 3.99 9.41
C ARG A 81 -10.27 4.63 9.38
N PHE A 82 -11.13 4.22 8.46
CA PHE A 82 -12.39 4.92 8.16
C PHE A 82 -13.64 4.10 8.44
N LEU A 83 -13.53 2.78 8.57
CA LEU A 83 -14.64 1.88 8.93
C LEU A 83 -14.45 1.25 10.32
N GLY A 84 -13.48 1.71 11.11
CA GLY A 84 -13.22 1.17 12.45
C GLY A 84 -12.75 -0.29 12.43
N GLY A 85 -12.14 -0.74 11.33
CA GLY A 85 -11.68 -2.12 11.17
C GLY A 85 -12.74 -3.09 10.65
N GLU A 86 -13.94 -2.61 10.31
CA GLU A 86 -14.94 -3.42 9.62
C GLU A 86 -14.43 -3.78 8.21
N ARG A 87 -14.37 -5.09 7.92
CA ARG A 87 -13.99 -5.61 6.61
C ARG A 87 -15.17 -5.56 5.66
N LEU A 88 -14.96 -5.04 4.45
CA LEU A 88 -15.96 -5.13 3.40
C LEU A 88 -16.11 -6.61 3.00
N ASP A 89 -17.23 -7.23 3.38
CA ASP A 89 -17.52 -8.62 3.04
C ASP A 89 -18.16 -8.69 1.65
N PRO A 90 -17.46 -9.24 0.64
CA PRO A 90 -17.98 -9.34 -0.71
C PRO A 90 -19.32 -10.07 -0.77
N ALA A 91 -19.57 -11.05 0.11
CA ALA A 91 -20.83 -11.80 0.12
C ALA A 91 -22.06 -10.94 0.45
N THR A 92 -21.85 -9.80 1.13
CA THR A 92 -22.91 -8.89 1.58
C THR A 92 -23.02 -7.63 0.73
N MET A 93 -22.07 -7.39 -0.18
CA MET A 93 -22.07 -6.22 -1.06
C MET A 93 -23.03 -6.39 -2.25
N SER A 94 -23.37 -5.28 -2.89
CA SER A 94 -24.25 -5.24 -4.07
C SER A 94 -23.74 -6.06 -5.27
N ARG A 95 -22.44 -6.42 -5.27
CA ARG A 95 -21.81 -7.31 -6.24
C ARG A 95 -21.06 -8.43 -5.50
N PRO A 96 -21.72 -9.57 -5.23
CA PRO A 96 -21.08 -10.69 -4.56
C PRO A 96 -19.89 -11.26 -5.33
N ASP A 97 -18.82 -11.54 -4.61
CA ASP A 97 -17.64 -12.27 -5.12
C ASP A 97 -17.82 -13.77 -4.83
N SER A 98 -17.76 -14.60 -5.87
CA SER A 98 -17.93 -16.05 -5.75
C SER A 98 -16.62 -16.80 -5.47
N ARG A 99 -15.50 -16.10 -5.24
CA ARG A 99 -14.25 -16.73 -4.83
C ARG A 99 -14.46 -17.58 -3.57
N PRO A 100 -13.91 -18.80 -3.51
CA PRO A 100 -14.09 -19.68 -2.36
C PRO A 100 -13.32 -19.22 -1.12
N ILE A 101 -12.32 -18.34 -1.31
CA ILE A 101 -11.43 -17.83 -0.28
C ILE A 101 -11.27 -16.31 -0.47
N VAL A 102 -11.36 -15.58 0.64
CA VAL A 102 -11.00 -14.16 0.77
C VAL A 102 -9.54 -14.13 1.20
N ARG A 103 -8.61 -13.99 0.24
CA ARG A 103 -7.16 -14.07 0.46
C ARG A 103 -6.66 -13.03 1.45
N GLU A 104 -7.39 -11.93 1.56
CA GLU A 104 -7.19 -10.77 2.41
C GLU A 104 -7.28 -11.14 3.91
N ASN A 105 -7.95 -12.25 4.23
CA ASN A 105 -8.10 -12.80 5.58
C ASN A 105 -7.08 -13.88 5.94
N LEU A 106 -6.15 -14.22 5.04
CA LEU A 106 -5.13 -15.23 5.34
C LEU A 106 -4.12 -14.71 6.36
N GLU A 107 -3.77 -15.53 7.34
CA GLU A 107 -2.86 -15.15 8.45
C GLU A 107 -1.45 -14.72 7.98
N ILE A 108 -1.04 -15.15 6.79
CA ILE A 108 0.24 -14.75 6.21
C ILE A 108 0.28 -13.27 5.79
N LEU A 109 -0.87 -12.64 5.54
CA LEU A 109 -0.92 -11.26 5.10
C LEU A 109 -0.75 -10.27 6.25
N GLY A 110 0.19 -9.35 6.06
CA GLY A 110 0.38 -8.20 6.92
C GLY A 110 -0.68 -7.10 6.75
N ASP A 111 -0.33 -5.92 7.21
CA ASP A 111 -1.06 -4.68 7.03
C ASP A 111 -0.07 -3.51 6.98
N LEU A 112 -0.56 -2.29 6.77
CA LEU A 112 0.31 -1.12 6.67
C LEU A 112 0.48 -0.37 7.99
N ALA A 113 -0.06 -0.86 9.11
CA ALA A 113 -0.06 -0.12 10.37
C ALA A 113 1.37 0.09 10.90
N ALA A 114 2.23 -0.92 10.77
CA ALA A 114 3.63 -0.84 11.21
C ALA A 114 4.44 0.19 10.41
N ALA A 115 4.05 0.50 9.17
CA ALA A 115 4.75 1.47 8.33
C ALA A 115 4.51 2.93 8.74
N PHE A 116 3.52 3.18 9.61
CA PHE A 116 3.25 4.50 10.19
C PHE A 116 3.80 4.63 11.62
N ASP A 117 4.13 5.86 11.98
CA ASP A 117 4.24 6.33 13.35
C ASP A 117 3.34 7.56 13.49
N PHE A 118 2.15 7.37 14.08
CA PHE A 118 1.21 8.46 14.32
C PHE A 118 1.48 9.22 15.62
N SER A 119 2.49 8.81 16.41
CA SER A 119 2.89 9.51 17.62
C SER A 119 3.86 10.67 17.32
N GLN A 120 4.48 10.68 16.14
CA GLN A 120 5.37 11.74 15.69
C GLN A 120 4.60 12.98 15.20
N ALA A 121 5.24 14.15 15.27
CA ALA A 121 4.75 15.34 14.57
C ALA A 121 4.88 15.16 13.05
N PRO A 122 3.95 15.70 12.23
CA PRO A 122 4.00 15.53 10.79
C PRO A 122 5.31 16.08 10.22
N ARG A 123 6.03 15.26 9.45
CA ARG A 123 7.30 15.66 8.85
C ARG A 123 7.09 16.65 7.69
N PRO A 124 8.03 17.58 7.47
CA PRO A 124 7.94 18.50 6.34
C PRO A 124 8.05 17.77 4.99
N PRO A 125 7.58 18.38 3.90
CA PRO A 125 7.75 17.88 2.54
C PRO A 125 9.21 17.60 2.17
N LEU A 126 9.46 16.50 1.46
CA LEU A 126 10.73 16.21 0.78
C LEU A 126 10.54 16.44 -0.71
N ILE A 127 10.90 17.65 -1.17
CA ILE A 127 10.75 18.04 -2.57
C ILE A 127 11.97 17.58 -3.36
N LEU A 128 11.74 16.79 -4.42
CA LEU A 128 12.79 16.26 -5.28
C LEU A 128 12.81 16.98 -6.64
N ASP A 129 14.01 17.12 -7.23
CA ASP A 129 14.13 17.58 -8.62
C ASP A 129 13.57 16.50 -9.57
N PRO A 130 12.54 16.79 -10.38
CA PRO A 130 12.00 15.82 -11.33
C PRO A 130 12.94 15.54 -12.52
N THR A 131 13.99 16.35 -12.72
CA THR A 131 14.96 16.25 -13.81
C THR A 131 16.39 16.53 -13.28
N PRO A 132 16.95 15.62 -12.47
CA PRO A 132 18.27 15.77 -11.86
C PRO A 132 19.42 15.65 -12.88
#